data_AF-A0A8C7AN32-F1
#
_entry.id   AF-A0A8C7AN32-F1
#
_cell.length_a   1.000
_cell.length_b   1.000
_cell.length_c   1.000
_cell.angle_alpha   90.00
_cell.angle_beta   90.00
_cell.angle_gamma   90.00
#
_symmetry.space_group_name_H-M   'P 1'
#
loop_
_entity.id
_entity.type
_entity.pdbx_description
1 polymer ?
#
loop_
_entity_poly.entity_id
_entity_poly.type
_entity_poly.pdbx_seq_one_letter_code
_entity_poly.pdbx_strand_id
1 'polypeptide(L)'
;MSAGGLGSRLQDSVPVTGLSSSSSSKGLPYVKNEHLPSHPLELSEKIFQLNQDKMNFSTLRNIQGLSAPLTLQTEFKAIFLMIHHKVNEWDSHT
;
A
#
# COMPACT_ATOMS: atom_id res chain seq x y z
N MET A 1 15.47 -40.28 -39.73
CA MET A 1 14.74 -41.11 -38.74
C MET A 1 15.69 -41.48 -37.61
N SER A 2 15.14 -41.61 -36.41
CA SER A 2 15.74 -42.02 -35.13
C SER A 2 16.37 -40.94 -34.25
N ALA A 3 15.56 -40.57 -33.27
CA ALA A 3 15.88 -39.85 -32.06
C ALA A 3 16.54 -40.80 -31.03
N GLY A 4 17.57 -40.31 -30.34
CA GLY A 4 18.02 -40.80 -29.04
C GLY A 4 18.36 -39.53 -28.23
N GLY A 5 17.76 -39.23 -27.07
CA GLY A 5 17.31 -40.09 -26.01
C GLY A 5 18.38 -40.06 -24.92
N LEU A 6 18.15 -39.28 -23.85
CA LEU A 6 18.43 -39.61 -22.45
C LEU A 6 18.08 -38.38 -21.58
N GLY A 7 16.98 -38.46 -20.85
CA GLY A 7 16.55 -37.43 -19.91
C GLY A 7 17.37 -37.46 -18.63
N SER A 8 17.85 -36.30 -18.19
CA SER A 8 18.37 -36.08 -16.86
C SER A 8 17.23 -35.70 -15.91
N ARG A 9 16.59 -36.72 -15.34
CA ARG A 9 15.63 -36.58 -14.24
C ARG A 9 16.43 -36.34 -12.96
N LEU A 10 16.45 -35.10 -12.47
CA LEU A 10 17.08 -34.74 -11.19
C LEU A 10 16.17 -35.25 -10.06
N GLN A 11 16.53 -36.39 -9.46
CA GLN A 11 15.82 -37.04 -8.36
C GLN A 11 16.51 -36.71 -7.04
N ASP A 12 16.33 -35.47 -6.55
CA ASP A 12 16.74 -35.11 -5.20
C ASP A 12 15.48 -34.86 -4.34
N SER A 13 14.64 -35.89 -4.26
CA SER A 13 13.49 -35.93 -3.35
C SER A 13 13.94 -36.53 -2.02
N VAL A 14 14.09 -35.69 -1.00
CA VAL A 14 14.20 -36.15 0.40
C VAL A 14 12.77 -36.35 0.95
N PRO A 15 12.38 -37.57 1.36
CA PRO A 15 11.09 -37.76 2.02
C PRO A 15 11.20 -37.34 3.49
N VAL A 16 10.63 -36.18 3.85
CA VAL A 16 10.33 -35.88 5.25
C VAL A 16 8.88 -36.26 5.51
N THR A 17 8.69 -37.52 5.92
CA THR A 17 7.44 -38.00 6.48
C THR A 17 7.27 -37.46 7.90
N GLY A 18 6.27 -36.60 8.06
CA GLY A 18 5.36 -36.62 9.21
C GLY A 18 5.81 -35.90 10.47
N LEU A 19 5.25 -34.72 10.71
CA LEU A 19 4.87 -34.29 12.06
C LEU A 19 3.44 -33.74 12.02
N SER A 20 2.53 -34.65 12.37
CA SER A 20 1.22 -34.49 13.00
C SER A 20 0.59 -33.08 13.09
N SER A 21 -0.65 -33.01 12.60
CA SER A 21 -1.64 -31.98 12.91
C SER A 21 -1.76 -31.77 14.43
N SER A 22 -1.37 -30.59 14.90
CA SER A 22 -2.02 -29.98 16.06
C SER A 22 -2.38 -28.56 15.69
N SER A 23 -3.69 -28.34 15.57
CA SER A 23 -4.31 -27.03 15.47
C SER A 23 -3.85 -26.15 16.64
N SER A 24 -2.87 -25.29 16.42
CA SER A 24 -2.67 -24.12 17.28
C SER A 24 -3.51 -22.98 16.75
N SER A 25 -4.82 -23.09 16.97
CA SER A 25 -5.72 -21.95 17.09
C SER A 25 -5.36 -21.16 18.35
N LYS A 26 -4.26 -20.42 18.28
CA LYS A 26 -3.97 -19.30 19.19
C LYS A 26 -3.61 -18.12 18.30
N GLY A 27 -4.50 -17.13 18.30
CA GLY A 27 -4.47 -16.01 17.37
C GLY A 27 -3.11 -15.33 17.29
N LEU A 28 -2.83 -14.76 16.12
CA LEU A 28 -1.70 -13.87 15.90
C LEU A 28 -1.72 -12.81 17.02
N PRO A 29 -0.69 -12.70 17.87
CA PRO A 29 -0.59 -11.54 18.72
C PRO A 29 -0.54 -10.35 17.76
N TYR A 30 -1.45 -9.39 17.97
CA TYR A 30 -1.45 -8.11 17.29
C TYR A 30 -0.10 -7.45 17.54
N VAL A 31 0.86 -7.72 16.64
CA VAL A 31 2.12 -7.01 16.56
C VAL A 31 1.71 -5.62 16.11
N LYS A 32 1.78 -4.67 17.04
CA LYS A 32 1.77 -3.25 16.68
C LYS A 32 2.85 -3.06 15.62
N ASN A 33 2.45 -2.57 14.45
CA ASN A 33 3.29 -2.39 13.28
C ASN A 33 4.36 -1.30 13.54
N GLU A 34 5.34 -1.57 14.39
CA GLU A 34 6.58 -0.80 14.50
C GLU A 34 7.67 -1.37 13.58
N HIS A 35 7.27 -2.12 12.54
CA HIS A 35 8.21 -2.60 11.54
C HIS A 35 8.56 -1.43 10.63
N LEU A 36 9.86 -1.11 10.57
CA LEU A 36 10.40 -0.35 9.46
C LEU A 36 9.93 -1.00 8.15
N PRO A 37 9.69 -0.21 7.09
CA PRO A 37 9.23 -0.73 5.80
C PRO A 37 10.02 -1.99 5.43
N SER A 38 9.34 -3.13 5.35
CA SER A 38 10.03 -4.41 5.15
C SER A 38 10.63 -4.48 3.76
N HIS A 39 10.02 -3.76 2.83
CA HIS A 39 10.44 -3.67 1.45
C HIS A 39 10.79 -2.21 1.07
N PRO A 40 11.86 -1.98 0.29
CA PRO A 40 12.25 -0.64 -0.16
C PRO A 40 11.12 0.16 -0.84
N LEU A 41 10.15 -0.53 -1.46
CA LEU A 41 9.03 0.08 -2.17
C LEU A 41 7.86 0.49 -1.27
N GLU A 42 7.71 -0.07 -0.07
CA GLU A 42 6.60 0.28 0.84
C GLU A 42 6.64 1.76 1.25
N LEU A 43 7.84 2.34 1.38
CA LEU A 43 8.01 3.77 1.59
C LEU A 43 7.53 4.57 0.38
N SER A 44 7.91 4.14 -0.81
CA SER A 44 7.57 4.85 -2.05
C SER A 44 6.06 4.88 -2.28
N GLU A 45 5.36 3.79 -1.98
CA GLU A 45 3.92 3.68 -2.15
C GLU A 45 3.17 4.60 -1.18
N LYS A 46 3.62 4.69 0.07
CA LYS A 46 3.07 5.64 1.06
C LYS A 46 3.23 7.11 0.65
N ILE A 47 4.23 7.44 -0.17
CA ILE A 47 4.56 8.83 -0.55
C ILE A 47 4.10 9.14 -1.99
N PHE A 48 3.68 8.13 -2.76
CA PHE A 48 3.36 8.25 -4.18
C PHE A 48 2.30 9.32 -4.45
N GLN A 49 1.14 9.23 -3.77
CA GLN A 49 0.04 10.17 -3.97
C GLN A 49 0.45 11.61 -3.65
N LEU A 50 1.17 11.81 -2.54
CA LEU A 50 1.67 13.13 -2.13
C LEU A 50 2.65 13.70 -3.17
N ASN A 51 3.55 12.88 -3.70
CA ASN A 51 4.48 13.29 -4.75
C ASN A 51 3.76 13.61 -6.07
N GLN A 52 2.73 12.84 -6.41
CA GLN A 52 1.90 13.11 -7.58
C GLN A 52 1.19 14.45 -7.43
N ASP A 53 0.60 14.74 -6.28
CA ASP A 53 -0.08 16.01 -6.02
C ASP A 53 0.89 17.19 -6.06
N LYS A 54 2.11 17.03 -5.52
CA LYS A 54 3.19 18.02 -5.66
C LYS A 54 3.50 18.32 -7.12
N MET A 55 3.65 17.28 -7.94
CA MET A 55 3.88 17.47 -9.37
C MET A 55 2.70 18.15 -10.06
N ASN A 56 1.46 17.75 -9.73
CA ASN A 56 0.25 18.34 -10.28
C ASN A 56 0.14 19.84 -9.96
N PHE A 57 0.39 20.24 -8.71
CA PHE A 57 0.42 21.65 -8.31
C PHE A 57 1.54 22.44 -8.99
N SER A 58 2.71 21.83 -9.17
CA SER A 58 3.79 22.45 -9.94
C SER A 58 3.40 22.65 -11.40
N THR A 59 2.77 21.67 -12.03
CA THR A 59 2.28 21.76 -13.41
C THR A 59 1.21 22.84 -13.54
N LEU A 60 0.24 22.89 -12.62
CA LEU A 60 -0.79 23.94 -12.59
C LEU A 60 -0.17 25.33 -12.43
N ARG A 61 0.81 25.49 -11.52
CA ARG A 61 1.55 26.74 -11.37
C ARG A 61 2.23 27.16 -12.68
N ASN A 62 2.86 26.22 -13.36
CA ASN A 62 3.63 26.49 -14.56
C ASN A 62 2.72 26.91 -15.74
N ILE A 63 1.50 26.38 -15.82
CA ILE A 63 0.56 26.67 -16.91
C ILE A 63 -0.27 27.92 -16.60
N GLN A 64 -0.79 28.03 -15.38
CA GLN A 64 -1.83 29.01 -15.00
C GLN A 64 -1.34 30.10 -14.05
N GLY A 65 -0.10 29.99 -13.54
CA GLY A 65 0.45 30.89 -12.54
C GLY A 65 0.13 30.48 -11.10
N LEU A 66 0.61 31.26 -10.13
CA LEU A 66 0.52 30.92 -8.71
C LEU A 66 -0.91 30.97 -8.15
N SER A 67 -1.82 31.71 -8.77
CA SER A 67 -3.20 31.83 -8.31
C SER A 67 -3.94 30.48 -8.34
N ALA A 68 -3.79 29.72 -9.42
CA ALA A 68 -4.44 28.42 -9.59
C ALA A 68 -4.17 27.42 -8.45
N PRO A 69 -2.91 27.06 -8.12
CA PRO A 69 -2.65 26.14 -7.03
C PRO A 69 -3.07 26.69 -5.66
N LEU A 70 -3.04 27.99 -5.43
CA LEU A 70 -3.47 28.60 -4.16
C LEU A 70 -4.98 28.48 -3.96
N THR A 71 -5.78 28.83 -4.97
CA THR A 71 -7.23 28.68 -4.93
C THR A 71 -7.62 27.23 -4.64
N LEU A 72 -7.02 26.29 -5.37
CA LEU A 72 -7.33 24.87 -5.27
C LEU A 72 -6.92 24.30 -3.90
N GLN A 73 -5.79 24.74 -3.32
CA GLN A 73 -5.42 24.42 -1.93
C GLN A 73 -6.44 24.93 -0.92
N THR A 74 -6.96 26.15 -1.10
CA THR A 74 -7.97 26.71 -0.19
C THR A 74 -9.31 25.99 -0.29
N GLU A 75 -9.75 25.63 -1.49
CA GLU A 75 -10.97 24.86 -1.73
C GLU A 75 -10.86 23.47 -1.09
N PHE A 76 -9.75 22.76 -1.29
CA PHE A 76 -9.54 21.46 -0.66
C PHE A 76 -9.52 21.55 0.87
N LYS A 77 -8.88 22.58 1.44
CA LYS A 77 -8.91 22.80 2.88
C LYS A 77 -10.33 23.05 3.38
N ALA A 78 -11.13 23.84 2.66
CA ALA A 78 -12.52 24.11 3.02
C ALA A 78 -13.37 22.82 2.95
N ILE A 79 -13.23 22.02 1.89
CA ILE A 79 -13.92 20.74 1.73
C ILE A 79 -13.53 19.78 2.84
N PHE A 80 -12.24 19.66 3.16
CA PHE A 80 -11.75 18.82 4.24
C PHE A 80 -12.38 19.22 5.59
N LEU A 81 -12.40 20.51 5.90
CA LEU A 81 -13.03 21.02 7.13
C LEU A 81 -14.54 20.76 7.15
N MET A 82 -15.23 20.92 6.03
CA MET A 82 -16.67 20.63 5.91
C MET A 82 -16.95 19.15 6.17
N ILE A 83 -16.21 18.25 5.52
CA ILE A 83 -16.36 16.80 5.70
C ILE A 83 -16.09 16.43 7.16
N HIS A 84 -15.00 16.94 7.73
CA HIS A 84 -14.67 16.69 9.13
C HIS A 84 -15.77 17.18 10.07
N HIS A 85 -16.26 18.41 9.90
CA HIS A 85 -17.40 18.92 10.67
C HIS A 85 -18.62 18.00 10.52
N LYS A 86 -18.92 17.58 9.30
CA LYS A 86 -20.09 16.75 9.03
C LYS A 86 -19.96 15.38 9.69
N VAL A 87 -18.82 14.72 9.60
CA VAL A 87 -18.56 13.44 10.30
C VAL A 87 -18.79 13.56 11.80
N ASN A 88 -18.26 14.62 12.43
CA ASN A 88 -18.49 14.87 13.86
C ASN A 88 -19.97 15.12 14.20
N GLU A 89 -20.72 15.77 13.30
CA GLU A 89 -22.16 15.96 13.44
C GLU A 89 -22.91 14.62 13.42
N TRP A 90 -22.57 13.71 12.48
CA TRP A 90 -23.16 12.37 12.43
C TRP A 90 -22.86 11.54 13.69
N ASP A 91 -21.62 11.58 14.16
CA ASP A 91 -21.20 10.85 15.38
C ASP A 91 -21.89 11.37 16.64
N SER A 92 -22.31 12.65 16.65
CA SER A 92 -23.02 13.27 17.78
C SER A 92 -24.50 12.86 17.90
N HIS A 93 -25.06 12.22 16.87
CA HIS A 93 -26.46 11.79 16.82
C HIS A 93 -26.66 10.28 17.05
N THR A 94 -25.57 9.52 17.25
CA THR A 94 -25.55 8.09 17.62
C THR A 94 -25.20 7.89 19.09
#